data_AF-A0A2U3Z0N2-F1
#
_entry.id   AF-A0A2U3Z0N2-F1
#
_cell.length_a   1.000
_cell.length_b   1.000
_cell.length_c   1.000
_cell.angle_alpha   90.00
_cell.angle_beta   90.00
_cell.angle_gamma   90.00
#
_symmetry.space_group_name_H-M   'P 1'
#
loop_
_entity.id
_entity.type
_entity.pdbx_description
1 polymer ?
#
loop_
_entity_poly.entity_id
_entity_poly.type
_entity_poly.pdbx_seq_one_letter_code
_entity_poly.pdbx_strand_id
1 'polypeptide(L)'
;MMKENEEQLILCMASGFYPTNITVTWKKWTQKDPQYVEFSEGVFTNCTTKNEDGMFNVTSFLMLKPSLEDNMTIYQCVVWHKSLPTSQRLNFTLTMIGSQKSAYTLKYYIKQIPYSPS
;
A
#
# COMPACT_ATOMS: atom_id res chain seq x y z
N MET A 1 17.55 23.24 -9.79
CA MET A 1 16.26 23.21 -10.50
C MET A 1 15.53 21.94 -10.07
N MET A 2 14.45 22.07 -9.31
CA MET A 2 13.63 20.92 -8.88
C MET A 2 12.78 20.50 -10.08
N LYS A 3 12.94 19.26 -10.55
CA LYS A 3 12.14 18.76 -11.67
C LYS A 3 10.73 18.45 -11.17
N GLU A 4 9.74 19.16 -11.68
CA GLU A 4 8.36 18.66 -11.74
C GLU A 4 8.29 17.55 -12.82
N ASN A 5 7.35 16.61 -12.66
CA ASN A 5 7.00 15.50 -13.59
C ASN A 5 7.78 14.17 -13.53
N GLU A 6 8.40 13.77 -12.41
CA GLU A 6 8.83 12.37 -12.28
C GLU A 6 7.74 11.54 -11.57
N GLU A 7 7.08 10.65 -12.33
CA GLU A 7 6.09 9.71 -11.78
C GLU A 7 6.74 8.78 -10.75
N GLN A 8 6.05 8.59 -9.63
CA GLN A 8 6.49 7.74 -8.53
C GLN A 8 5.52 6.55 -8.39
N LEU A 9 6.05 5.33 -8.36
CA LEU A 9 5.25 4.12 -8.19
C LEU A 9 5.50 3.49 -6.82
N ILE A 10 4.43 3.23 -6.07
CA ILE A 10 4.48 2.54 -4.78
C ILE A 10 3.73 1.22 -4.92
N LEU A 11 4.35 0.13 -4.47
CA LEU A 11 3.79 -1.21 -4.46
C LEU A 11 3.48 -1.60 -3.02
N CYS A 12 2.25 -2.05 -2.78
CA CYS A 12 1.81 -2.63 -1.53
C CYS A 12 1.49 -4.11 -1.75
N MET A 13 2.38 -4.98 -1.28
CA MET A 13 2.28 -6.43 -1.43
C MET A 13 1.72 -7.05 -0.16
N ALA A 14 0.62 -7.80 -0.27
CA ALA A 14 0.14 -8.69 0.77
C ALA A 14 0.35 -10.13 0.30
N SER A 15 1.03 -10.94 1.12
CA SER A 15 1.42 -12.30 0.75
C SER A 15 1.08 -13.31 1.84
N GLY A 16 0.75 -14.54 1.42
CA GLY A 16 0.53 -15.69 2.31
C GLY A 16 -0.82 -15.71 3.01
N PHE A 17 -1.87 -15.11 2.43
CA PHE A 17 -3.18 -15.06 3.06
C PHE A 17 -4.14 -16.15 2.53
N TYR A 18 -5.11 -16.53 3.37
CA TYR A 18 -6.20 -17.42 2.99
C TYR A 18 -7.41 -17.17 3.90
N PRO A 19 -8.66 -17.12 3.39
CA PRO A 19 -9.09 -17.37 2.01
C PRO A 19 -8.81 -16.19 1.06
N THR A 20 -9.21 -16.30 -0.21
CA THR A 20 -8.85 -15.32 -1.25
C THR A 20 -9.40 -13.90 -1.05
N ASN A 21 -10.44 -13.72 -0.22
CA ASN A 21 -11.12 -12.43 -0.07
C ASN A 21 -10.32 -11.50 0.85
N ILE A 22 -9.77 -10.42 0.28
CA ILE A 22 -8.92 -9.44 0.95
C ILE A 22 -9.30 -8.02 0.51
N THR A 23 -9.09 -7.05 1.39
CA THR A 23 -9.32 -5.63 1.10
C THR A 23 -8.01 -4.86 1.27
N VAL A 24 -7.60 -4.17 0.21
CA VAL A 24 -6.45 -3.27 0.22
C VAL A 24 -6.95 -1.87 -0.10
N THR A 25 -6.70 -0.93 0.80
CA THR A 25 -7.11 0.49 0.65
C THR A 25 -5.90 1.39 0.83
N TRP A 26 -5.92 2.55 0.20
CA TRP A 26 -4.91 3.57 0.38
C TRP A 26 -5.50 4.77 1.11
N LYS A 27 -4.71 5.37 1.97
CA LYS A 27 -5.07 6.61 2.67
C LYS A 27 -4.00 7.66 2.47
N LYS A 28 -4.40 8.93 2.44
CA LYS A 28 -3.52 10.09 2.35
C LYS A 28 -3.66 10.91 3.63
N TRP A 29 -2.54 11.38 4.15
CA TRP A 29 -2.47 12.35 5.24
C TRP A 29 -1.55 13.49 4.81
N THR A 30 -1.95 14.72 5.11
CA THR A 30 -1.17 15.92 4.80
C THR A 30 -1.13 16.85 6.01
N GLN A 31 -0.22 17.82 6.01
CA GLN A 31 -0.22 18.84 7.06
C GLN A 31 -1.46 19.77 6.98
N LYS A 32 -2.01 19.97 5.78
CA LYS A 32 -3.21 20.80 5.55
C LYS A 32 -4.49 20.12 6.04
N ASP A 33 -4.56 18.79 5.90
CA ASP A 33 -5.65 17.96 6.39
C ASP A 33 -5.08 16.86 7.29
N PRO A 34 -5.01 17.10 8.63
CA PRO A 34 -4.31 16.24 9.57
C PRO A 34 -5.07 14.96 9.94
N GLN A 35 -5.84 14.39 9.01
CA GLN A 35 -6.54 13.12 9.14
C GLN A 35 -6.20 12.19 7.97
N TYR A 36 -6.25 10.87 8.20
CA TYR A 36 -6.09 9.91 7.12
C TYR A 36 -7.40 9.77 6.35
N VAL A 37 -7.43 10.31 5.13
CA VAL A 37 -8.57 10.23 4.22
C VAL A 37 -8.33 9.11 3.21
N GLU A 38 -9.38 8.41 2.80
CA GLU A 38 -9.26 7.42 1.73
C GLU A 38 -8.77 8.07 0.43
N PHE A 39 -7.87 7.40 -0.28
CA PHE A 39 -7.24 7.89 -1.49
C PHE A 39 -7.29 6.82 -2.57
N SER A 40 -7.79 7.16 -3.75
CA SER A 40 -8.01 6.22 -4.85
C SER A 40 -7.41 6.66 -6.19
N GLU A 41 -6.94 7.90 -6.29
CA GLU A 41 -6.34 8.41 -7.52
C GLU A 41 -5.02 7.67 -7.83
N GLY A 42 -4.86 7.17 -9.05
CA GLY A 42 -3.68 6.40 -9.45
C GLY A 42 -3.54 5.04 -8.75
N VAL A 43 -4.57 4.59 -8.01
CA VAL A 43 -4.58 3.28 -7.36
C VAL A 43 -5.06 2.21 -8.34
N PHE A 44 -4.32 1.11 -8.43
CA PHE A 44 -4.79 -0.10 -9.10
C PHE A 44 -4.37 -1.34 -8.32
N THR A 45 -5.22 -2.36 -8.26
CA THR A 45 -4.93 -3.61 -7.53
C THR A 45 -5.07 -4.78 -8.48
N ASN A 46 -4.04 -5.63 -8.52
CA ASN A 46 -4.06 -6.84 -9.35
C ASN A 46 -5.01 -7.89 -8.78
N CYS A 47 -5.38 -8.86 -9.62
CA CYS A 47 -6.05 -10.06 -9.17
C CYS A 47 -5.20 -10.81 -8.15
N THR A 48 -5.86 -11.52 -7.22
CA THR A 48 -5.19 -12.41 -6.28
C THR A 48 -4.60 -13.60 -7.02
N THR A 49 -3.33 -13.90 -6.76
CA THR A 49 -2.63 -15.07 -7.33
C THR A 49 -2.51 -16.16 -6.27
N LYS A 50 -2.82 -17.40 -6.64
CA LYS A 50 -2.64 -18.58 -5.78
C LYS A 50 -1.23 -19.14 -5.95
N ASN A 51 -0.54 -19.38 -4.85
CA ASN A 51 0.78 -19.99 -4.80
C ASN A 51 0.67 -21.53 -4.77
N GLU A 52 1.79 -22.23 -4.97
CA GLU A 52 1.87 -23.70 -4.91
C GLU A 52 1.51 -24.25 -3.53
N ASP A 53 1.78 -23.50 -2.46
CA ASP A 53 1.42 -23.84 -1.07
C ASP A 53 -0.08 -23.68 -0.76
N GLY A 54 -0.88 -23.23 -1.74
CA GLY A 54 -2.32 -23.02 -1.59
C GLY A 54 -2.73 -21.67 -1.00
N MET A 55 -1.77 -20.82 -0.61
CA MET A 55 -2.02 -19.47 -0.13
C MET A 55 -2.14 -18.46 -1.28
N PHE A 56 -2.65 -17.27 -0.97
CA PHE A 56 -2.86 -16.20 -1.95
C PHE A 56 -1.94 -15.00 -1.70
N ASN A 57 -1.64 -14.30 -2.78
CA ASN A 57 -0.90 -13.05 -2.80
C ASN A 57 -1.68 -12.00 -3.59
N VAL A 58 -1.53 -10.72 -3.25
CA VAL A 58 -2.06 -9.58 -4.00
C VAL A 58 -1.10 -8.42 -3.94
N THR A 59 -1.03 -7.65 -5.03
CA THR A 59 -0.27 -6.40 -5.08
C THR A 59 -1.21 -5.27 -5.46
N SER A 60 -1.27 -4.26 -4.61
CA SER A 60 -1.89 -2.96 -4.90
C SER A 60 -0.80 -1.96 -5.24
N PHE A 61 -1.08 -1.06 -6.16
CA PHE A 61 -0.16 -0.11 -6.72
C PHE A 61 -0.73 1.28 -6.57
N LEU A 62 0.14 2.24 -6.32
CA LEU A 62 -0.20 3.65 -6.23
C LEU A 62 0.77 4.44 -7.11
N MET A 63 0.25 5.00 -8.20
CA MET A 63 0.97 5.87 -9.12
C MET A 63 0.74 7.33 -8.73
N LEU A 64 1.81 8.03 -8.41
CA LEU A 64 1.78 9.43 -8.00
C LEU A 64 2.45 10.31 -9.06
N LYS A 65 1.87 11.49 -9.25
CA LYS A 65 2.47 12.61 -9.99
C LYS A 65 2.75 13.73 -8.99
N PRO A 66 3.81 13.59 -8.18
CA PRO A 66 4.03 14.47 -7.05
C PRO A 66 4.36 15.90 -7.51
N SER A 67 3.70 16.87 -6.88
CA SER A 67 4.03 18.29 -6.97
C SER A 67 4.85 18.73 -5.76
N LEU A 68 5.42 19.94 -5.79
CA LEU A 68 6.13 20.50 -4.63
C LEU A 68 5.22 20.62 -3.39
N GLU A 69 3.92 20.79 -3.59
CA GLU A 69 2.94 20.85 -2.51
C GLU A 69 2.70 19.50 -1.83
N ASP A 70 2.99 18.40 -2.52
CA ASP A 70 2.82 17.06 -1.98
C ASP A 70 4.02 16.63 -1.10
N ASN A 71 5.06 17.45 -0.98
CA ASN A 71 6.21 17.12 -0.14
C ASN A 71 5.78 16.89 1.32
N MET A 72 6.31 15.84 1.93
CA MET A 72 5.91 15.34 3.27
C MET A 72 4.47 14.80 3.36
N THR A 73 3.78 14.59 2.23
CA THR A 73 2.53 13.81 2.23
C THR A 73 2.82 12.38 2.63
N ILE A 74 1.97 11.83 3.51
CA ILE A 74 2.05 10.44 3.92
C ILE A 74 0.97 9.65 3.20
N TYR A 75 1.38 8.64 2.44
CA TYR A 75 0.50 7.64 1.85
C TYR A 75 0.56 6.38 2.71
N GLN A 76 -0.59 5.82 3.06
CA GLN A 76 -0.70 4.64 3.88
C GLN A 76 -1.42 3.54 3.12
N CYS A 77 -0.76 2.41 2.91
CA CYS A 77 -1.46 1.20 2.48
C CYS A 77 -2.08 0.55 3.71
N VAL A 78 -3.37 0.20 3.64
CA VAL A 78 -4.11 -0.48 4.71
C VAL A 78 -4.65 -1.80 4.18
N VAL A 79 -4.28 -2.89 4.84
CA VAL A 79 -4.70 -4.24 4.47
C VAL A 79 -5.61 -4.81 5.53
N TRP A 80 -6.81 -5.20 5.12
CA TRP A 80 -7.77 -5.94 5.95
C TRP A 80 -8.02 -7.33 5.36
N HIS A 81 -8.03 -8.33 6.23
CA HIS A 81 -8.28 -9.71 5.87
C HIS A 81 -8.85 -10.44 7.09
N LYS A 82 -9.74 -11.43 6.89
CA LYS A 82 -10.42 -12.13 8.00
C LYS A 82 -9.48 -12.90 8.95
N SER A 83 -8.26 -13.23 8.52
CA SER A 83 -7.26 -13.89 9.36
C SER A 83 -6.47 -12.91 10.24
N LEU A 84 -6.69 -11.60 10.08
CA LEU A 84 -6.02 -10.56 10.85
C LEU A 84 -6.98 -10.03 11.92
N PRO A 85 -6.56 -9.93 13.19
CA PRO A 85 -7.38 -9.36 14.26
C PRO A 85 -7.58 -7.86 14.06
N THR A 86 -6.61 -7.20 13.44
CA THR A 86 -6.61 -5.77 13.13
C THR A 86 -6.01 -5.53 11.74
N SER A 87 -6.47 -4.47 11.06
CA SER A 87 -5.90 -4.04 9.78
C SER A 87 -4.40 -3.76 9.90
N GLN A 88 -3.60 -4.23 8.96
CA GLN A 88 -2.19 -3.91 8.86
C GLN A 88 -2.00 -2.59 8.11
N ARG A 89 -1.02 -1.78 8.50
CA ARG A 89 -0.79 -0.43 7.97
C ARG A 89 0.70 -0.17 7.78
N LEU A 90 1.07 0.44 6.65
CA LEU A 90 2.43 0.80 6.29
C LEU A 90 2.37 2.16 5.62
N ASN A 91 3.21 3.04 6.11
CA ASN A 91 3.29 4.41 5.67
C ASN A 91 4.46 4.57 4.71
N PHE A 92 4.24 5.39 3.71
CA PHE A 92 5.25 5.91 2.81
C PHE A 92 5.18 7.44 2.87
N THR A 93 6.27 8.06 3.27
CA THR A 93 6.40 9.51 3.26
C THR A 93 7.00 9.94 1.93
N LEU A 94 6.26 10.75 1.19
CA LEU A 94 6.74 11.34 -0.05
C LEU A 94 7.79 12.42 0.28
N THR A 95 9.00 12.22 -0.22
CA THR A 95 10.10 13.18 -0.09
C THR A 95 10.55 13.62 -1.48
N MET A 96 10.46 14.91 -1.76
CA MET A 96 10.96 15.52 -3.00
C MET A 96 12.49 15.68 -2.95
N ILE A 97 13.22 14.55 -2.85
CA ILE A 97 14.68 14.56 -2.91
C ILE A 97 15.05 14.53 -4.40
N GLY A 98 15.80 15.52 -4.86
CA GLY A 98 16.26 15.57 -6.25
C GLY A 98 17.02 14.30 -6.63
N SER A 99 16.47 13.57 -7.60
CA SER A 99 16.99 12.36 -8.27
C SER A 99 16.54 11.01 -7.68
N GLN A 100 15.54 10.42 -8.35
CA GLN A 100 15.61 9.17 -9.14
C GLN A 100 14.24 8.48 -9.10
N LYS A 101 13.72 8.15 -10.28
CA LYS A 101 12.58 7.25 -10.49
C LYS A 101 12.77 5.97 -9.68
N SER A 102 12.15 5.91 -8.51
CA SER A 102 12.31 4.78 -7.60
C SER A 102 10.94 4.19 -7.35
N ALA A 103 10.79 2.90 -7.70
CA ALA A 103 9.64 2.13 -7.27
C ALA A 103 9.86 1.72 -5.81
N TYR A 104 8.92 2.06 -4.93
CA TYR A 104 9.00 1.69 -3.52
C TYR A 104 8.14 0.46 -3.26
N THR A 105 8.63 -0.48 -2.47
CA THR A 105 7.89 -1.71 -2.16
C THR A 105 7.63 -1.81 -0.67
N LEU A 106 6.37 -1.74 -0.28
CA LEU A 106 5.84 -2.03 1.05
C LEU A 106 5.36 -3.48 1.07
N LYS A 107 5.89 -4.30 1.98
CA LYS A 107 5.58 -5.74 2.05
C LYS A 107 4.89 -6.10 3.36
N TYR A 108 3.80 -6.84 3.24
CA TYR A 108 3.10 -7.51 4.32
C TYR A 108 3.16 -9.01 4.14
N TYR A 109 3.63 -9.69 5.18
CA TYR A 109 3.55 -11.14 5.29
C TYR A 109 2.40 -11.46 6.25
N ILE A 110 1.24 -11.81 5.70
CA ILE A 110 0.06 -12.17 6.48
C ILE A 110 0.25 -13.63 6.90
N LYS A 111 1.08 -13.87 7.92
CA LYS A 111 1.18 -15.22 8.50
C LYS A 111 -0.19 -15.62 9.08
N GLN A 112 -0.58 -16.88 8.90
CA GLN A 112 -1.64 -17.46 9.70
C GLN A 112 -1.33 -17.22 11.19
N ILE A 113 -2.25 -16.55 11.89
CA ILE A 113 -2.44 -16.82 13.31
C ILE A 113 -3.15 -18.18 13.32
N PRO A 114 -2.63 -19.21 14.01
CA PRO A 114 -3.25 -20.51 14.04
C PRO A 114 -4.72 -20.33 14.44
N TYR A 115 -5.62 -20.72 13.55
CA TYR A 115 -7.03 -20.89 13.88
C TYR A 115 -7.06 -21.81 15.09
N SER A 116 -7.54 -21.33 16.24
CA SER A 116 -7.96 -22.20 17.34
C SER A 116 -9.35 -22.69 16.95
N PRO A 117 -9.54 -23.97 16.58
CA PRO A 117 -10.87 -24.49 16.36
C PRO A 117 -11.51 -24.62 17.74
N SER A 118 -12.57 -23.85 17.97
CA SER A 118 -13.56 -24.14 19.01
C SER A 118 -14.41 -25.33 18.59
#